data_AF-A0A2W6DWQ6-F1
#
_entry.id   AF-A0A2W6DWQ6-F1
#
_cell.length_a   1.000
_cell.length_b   1.000
_cell.length_c   1.000
_cell.angle_alpha   90.00
_cell.angle_beta   90.00
_cell.angle_gamma   90.00
#
_symmetry.space_group_name_H-M   'P 1'
#
loop_
_entity.id
_entity.type
_entity.pdbx_description
1 polymer ?
#
loop_
_entity_poly.entity_id
_entity_poly.type
_entity_poly.pdbx_seq_one_letter_code
_entity_poly.pdbx_strand_id
1 'polypeptide(L)'
;MRFTVNGNQFDLDVETVTSRLRGRAPDPIQTHWVEVEGIRFPVKQALEAVLGISRTTFTSQVARLQWARFGFPTSALTHSASAPTSRPAAESALPLATVEEAGAAFATLVAFLRGAPFTAGIGALEHDLLNADRTTASQATTAAGLTDDLLRAALIVRRDVGRVSDVIHATVISLVLPVILEEGEVVSNRPSLGPGNDPSRPFDLETNRRVAEFKVAVWSGGDMMRKRGLTADLIHLALDDSGRRPELWAAGAEPLRFLQTSTSTVGNLLSRSSRHLRARYDARYGTRDIPLRVFIAEHASHVHLRNIADALPTVAAALI
;
A
#
# COMPACT_ATOMS: atom_id res chain seq x y z
N MET A 1 9.66 25.50 11.20
CA MET A 1 8.71 25.05 10.15
C MET A 1 8.16 23.68 10.55
N ARG A 2 6.83 23.52 10.58
CA ARG A 2 6.15 22.34 11.15
C ARG A 2 5.81 21.31 10.06
N PHE A 3 6.19 20.05 10.24
CA PHE A 3 5.90 18.99 9.27
C PHE A 3 5.86 17.61 9.93
N THR A 4 5.39 16.63 9.17
CA THR A 4 5.14 15.27 9.65
C THR A 4 6.02 14.27 8.91
N VAL A 5 6.87 13.53 9.64
CA VAL A 5 7.58 12.34 9.14
C VAL A 5 7.06 11.13 9.90
N ASN A 6 6.51 10.14 9.18
CA ASN A 6 5.91 8.93 9.77
C ASN A 6 4.88 9.20 10.87
N GLY A 7 4.16 10.32 10.78
CA GLY A 7 3.16 10.71 11.78
C GLY A 7 3.72 11.51 12.97
N ASN A 8 5.03 11.76 13.08
CA ASN A 8 5.59 12.62 14.12
C ASN A 8 5.72 14.06 13.62
N GLN A 9 5.15 15.01 14.37
CA GLN A 9 5.31 16.44 14.10
C GLN A 9 6.68 16.90 14.59
N PHE A 10 7.43 17.52 13.71
CA PHE A 10 8.69 18.18 14.01
C PHE A 10 8.56 19.65 13.66
N ASP A 11 9.11 20.51 14.51
CA ASP A 11 9.36 21.90 14.18
C ASP A 11 10.87 22.06 13.96
N LEU A 12 11.26 22.40 12.73
CA LEU A 12 12.65 22.64 12.35
C LEU A 12 12.77 23.97 11.66
N ASP A 13 13.65 24.82 12.16
CA ASP A 13 14.12 26.03 11.47
C ASP A 13 15.50 25.79 10.84
N VAL A 14 15.89 26.72 9.97
CA VAL A 14 17.16 26.67 9.23
C VAL A 14 18.35 26.67 10.19
N GLU A 15 18.26 27.41 11.30
CA GLU A 15 19.32 27.50 12.31
C GLU A 15 19.56 26.16 13.01
N THR A 16 18.50 25.44 13.36
CA THR A 16 18.55 24.11 13.97
C THR A 16 19.12 23.06 13.01
N VAL A 17 18.72 23.10 11.74
CA VAL A 17 19.28 22.21 10.70
C VAL A 17 20.79 22.41 10.59
N THR A 18 21.20 23.66 10.43
CA THR A 18 22.60 24.05 10.28
C THR A 18 23.41 23.67 11.51
N SER A 19 22.93 23.96 12.72
CA SER A 19 23.60 23.60 13.97
C SER A 19 23.77 22.09 14.13
N ARG A 20 22.82 21.27 13.70
CA ARG A 20 22.88 19.80 13.86
C ARG A 20 23.78 19.11 12.83
N LEU A 21 23.98 19.73 11.67
CA LEU A 21 24.83 19.21 10.59
C LEU A 21 26.26 19.77 10.63
N ARG A 22 26.47 20.90 11.32
CA ARG A 22 27.80 21.50 11.50
C ARG A 22 28.78 20.52 12.16
N GLY A 23 29.95 20.35 11.54
CA GLY A 23 31.02 19.46 12.02
C GLY A 23 30.79 17.96 11.74
N ARG A 24 29.71 17.57 11.07
CA ARG A 24 29.48 16.17 10.66
C ARG A 24 30.13 15.87 9.31
N ALA A 25 30.80 14.73 9.22
CA ALA A 25 31.33 14.23 7.96
C ALA A 25 30.21 13.60 7.11
N PRO A 26 30.04 13.99 5.83
CA PRO A 26 29.12 13.33 4.92
C PRO A 26 29.53 11.89 4.63
N ASP A 27 28.57 10.97 4.64
CA ASP A 27 28.74 9.62 4.09
C ASP A 27 28.84 9.71 2.54
N PRO A 28 29.38 8.68 1.84
CA PRO A 28 29.42 8.67 0.37
C PRO A 28 28.04 8.87 -0.27
N ILE A 29 27.95 9.84 -1.20
CA ILE A 29 26.71 10.16 -1.92
C ILE A 29 26.57 9.23 -3.13
N GLN A 30 25.52 8.42 -3.16
CA GLN A 30 25.21 7.55 -4.31
C GLN A 30 24.35 8.25 -5.37
N THR A 31 23.23 8.86 -4.96
CA THR A 31 22.22 9.39 -5.91
C THR A 31 21.57 10.67 -5.43
N HIS A 32 21.13 10.71 -4.16
CA HIS A 32 20.38 11.85 -3.62
C HIS A 32 21.16 12.57 -2.54
N TRP A 33 21.26 13.89 -2.68
CA TRP A 33 21.94 14.77 -1.73
C TRP A 33 21.09 16.00 -1.37
N VAL A 34 21.42 16.58 -0.23
CA VAL A 34 21.01 17.92 0.22
C VAL A 34 22.27 18.73 0.51
N GLU A 35 22.26 20.01 0.15
CA GLU A 35 23.36 20.93 0.43
C GLU A 35 23.01 21.84 1.61
N VAL A 36 23.89 21.89 2.61
CA VAL A 36 23.76 22.72 3.81
C VAL A 36 25.11 23.39 4.07
N GLU A 37 25.13 24.73 4.17
CA GLU A 37 26.37 25.54 4.28
C GLU A 37 27.44 25.16 3.22
N GLY A 38 27.02 24.82 1.99
CA GLY A 38 27.93 24.44 0.90
C GLY A 38 28.47 23.00 0.97
N ILE A 39 28.07 22.21 1.97
CA ILE A 39 28.43 20.80 2.11
C ILE A 39 27.27 19.91 1.68
N ARG A 40 27.54 18.94 0.80
CA ARG A 40 26.54 17.96 0.36
C ARG A 40 26.53 16.74 1.28
N PHE A 41 25.36 16.41 1.77
CA PHE A 41 25.10 15.23 2.57
C PHE A 41 24.12 14.29 1.85
N PRO A 42 24.28 12.96 1.96
CA PRO A 42 23.21 12.02 1.62
C PRO A 42 21.92 12.39 2.35
N VAL A 43 20.82 12.52 1.59
CA VAL A 43 19.54 13.05 2.11
C VAL A 43 19.04 12.32 3.36
N LYS A 44 19.30 11.01 3.46
CA LYS A 44 18.89 10.19 4.59
C LYS A 44 19.76 10.39 5.83
N GLN A 45 21.07 10.52 5.63
CA GLN A 45 22.02 10.77 6.72
C GLN A 45 21.75 12.15 7.34
N ALA A 46 21.57 13.17 6.48
CA ALA A 46 21.23 14.50 6.93
C ALA A 46 19.92 14.51 7.73
N LEU A 47 18.89 13.81 7.23
CA LEU A 47 17.57 13.84 7.86
C LEU A 47 17.56 13.07 9.19
N GLU A 48 18.31 11.98 9.29
CA GLU A 48 18.54 11.27 10.55
C GLU A 48 19.24 12.17 11.58
N ALA A 49 20.29 12.88 11.18
CA ALA A 49 21.03 13.79 12.06
C ALA A 49 20.16 14.93 12.59
N VAL A 50 19.25 15.43 11.74
CA VAL A 50 18.38 16.55 12.06
C VAL A 50 17.13 16.13 12.83
N LEU A 51 16.58 14.94 12.58
CA LEU A 51 15.36 14.45 13.25
C LEU A 51 15.62 13.56 14.47
N GLY A 52 16.82 13.00 14.61
CA GLY A 52 17.11 11.98 15.62
C GLY A 52 16.35 10.66 15.40
N ILE A 53 15.78 10.45 14.21
CA ILE A 53 15.07 9.23 13.83
C ILE A 53 15.96 8.42 12.89
N SER A 54 16.06 7.11 13.12
CA SER A 54 16.86 6.21 12.28
C SER A 54 16.55 6.35 10.80
N ARG A 55 17.58 6.43 9.97
CA ARG A 55 17.48 6.47 8.49
C ARG A 55 16.77 5.26 7.90
N THR A 56 16.57 4.17 8.64
CA THR A 56 15.79 3.00 8.18
C THR A 56 14.29 3.28 8.09
N THR A 57 13.81 4.31 8.77
CA THR A 57 12.38 4.62 8.89
C THR A 57 11.80 5.38 7.69
N PHE A 58 12.63 5.90 6.77
CA PHE A 58 12.16 6.65 5.60
C PHE A 58 13.01 6.36 4.35
N THR A 59 12.41 6.53 3.18
CA THR A 59 13.10 6.36 1.89
C THR A 59 13.89 7.61 1.52
N SER A 60 14.88 7.48 0.62
CA SER A 60 15.68 8.62 0.13
C SER A 60 14.80 9.68 -0.55
N GLN A 61 13.73 9.26 -1.23
CA GLN A 61 12.79 10.15 -1.89
C GLN A 61 11.96 10.95 -0.89
N VAL A 62 11.47 10.32 0.18
CA VAL A 62 10.80 11.03 1.29
C VAL A 62 11.76 12.04 1.92
N ALA A 63 13.00 11.64 2.20
CA ALA A 63 13.98 12.53 2.81
C ALA A 63 14.27 13.76 1.94
N ARG A 64 14.49 13.57 0.64
CA ARG A 64 14.71 14.66 -0.33
C ARG A 64 13.53 15.60 -0.45
N LEU A 65 12.29 15.08 -0.47
CA LEU A 65 11.09 15.91 -0.53
C LEU A 65 10.96 16.81 0.71
N GLN A 66 11.34 16.31 1.90
CA GLN A 66 11.37 17.15 3.10
C GLN A 66 12.45 18.23 2.99
N TRP A 67 13.64 17.89 2.50
CA TRP A 67 14.71 18.88 2.26
C TRP A 67 14.32 19.99 1.28
N ALA A 68 13.69 19.62 0.17
CA ALA A 68 13.16 20.59 -0.79
C ALA A 68 12.06 21.48 -0.16
N ARG A 69 11.20 20.91 0.70
CA ARG A 69 10.19 21.68 1.45
C ARG A 69 10.78 22.64 2.48
N PHE A 70 11.93 22.31 3.07
CA PHE A 70 12.68 23.23 3.93
C PHE A 70 13.41 24.34 3.16
N GLY A 71 13.38 24.31 1.82
CA GLY A 71 14.08 25.27 0.98
C GLY A 71 15.58 25.00 0.84
N PHE A 72 16.07 23.84 1.26
CA PHE A 72 17.47 23.47 1.02
C PHE A 72 17.67 23.00 -0.43
N PRO A 73 18.80 23.34 -1.07
CA PRO A 73 19.17 22.78 -2.36
C PRO A 73 19.29 21.26 -2.28
N THR A 74 18.66 20.55 -3.20
CA THR A 74 18.73 19.08 -3.29
C THR A 74 19.03 18.64 -4.72
N SER A 75 19.43 17.38 -4.89
CA SER A 75 19.49 16.75 -6.22
C SER A 75 18.14 16.92 -6.95
N ALA A 76 18.16 17.38 -8.21
CA ALA A 76 16.96 17.64 -9.00
C ALA A 76 16.05 16.41 -9.15
N LEU A 77 14.73 16.63 -9.25
CA LEU A 77 13.83 15.63 -9.84
C LEU A 77 14.15 15.57 -11.32
N THR A 78 14.66 14.45 -11.81
CA THR A 78 14.49 14.12 -13.22
C THR A 78 13.01 13.77 -13.41
N HIS A 79 12.15 14.78 -13.42
CA HIS A 79 10.79 14.68 -13.94
C HIS A 79 10.82 15.29 -15.33
N SER A 80 10.87 14.40 -16.32
CA SER A 80 10.62 14.71 -17.73
C SER A 80 9.21 15.29 -17.85
N ALA A 81 9.12 16.59 -18.12
CA ALA A 81 7.92 17.26 -18.62
C ALA A 81 8.23 17.68 -20.06
N SER A 82 7.41 17.16 -20.98
CA SER A 82 7.64 17.13 -22.42
C SER A 82 7.54 18.51 -23.11
N ALA A 83 8.50 18.79 -24.00
CA ALA A 83 8.26 19.44 -25.29
C ALA A 83 9.13 18.76 -26.36
N PRO A 84 8.63 18.60 -27.60
CA PRO A 84 8.98 17.47 -28.47
C PRO A 84 10.32 17.72 -29.16
N THR A 85 11.37 17.06 -28.70
CA THR A 85 12.58 16.86 -29.49
C THR A 85 13.02 15.42 -29.35
N SER A 86 12.86 14.71 -30.46
CA SER A 86 13.39 13.38 -30.73
C SER A 86 14.86 13.28 -30.32
N ARG A 87 15.15 12.54 -29.25
CA ARG A 87 16.47 11.95 -28.98
C ARG A 87 16.31 10.61 -28.25
N PRO A 88 17.23 9.66 -28.51
CA PRO A 88 16.93 8.25 -28.64
C PRO A 88 16.73 7.54 -27.31
N ALA A 89 15.84 6.56 -27.34
CA ALA A 89 15.67 5.55 -26.31
C ALA A 89 16.99 4.80 -26.08
N ALA A 90 17.69 5.16 -25.01
CA ALA A 90 18.78 4.38 -24.46
C ALA A 90 18.94 4.71 -22.98
N GLU A 91 17.84 4.58 -22.23
CA GLU A 91 17.91 4.36 -20.79
C GLU A 91 17.62 2.87 -20.56
N SER A 92 18.47 2.22 -19.77
CA SER A 92 18.57 0.78 -19.56
C SER A 92 17.25 0.16 -19.07
N ALA A 93 16.35 -0.13 -20.01
CA ALA A 93 15.28 -1.08 -19.80
C ALA A 93 15.89 -2.46 -19.95
N LEU A 94 16.01 -3.20 -18.85
CA LEU A 94 15.95 -4.66 -18.96
C LEU A 94 14.70 -4.96 -19.81
N PRO A 95 14.79 -5.81 -20.84
CA PRO A 95 13.67 -6.10 -21.71
C PRO A 95 12.43 -6.42 -20.88
N LEU A 96 11.32 -5.75 -21.20
CA LEU A 96 10.02 -6.21 -20.73
C LEU A 96 9.85 -7.63 -21.25
N ALA A 97 9.47 -8.55 -20.35
CA ALA A 97 9.14 -9.90 -20.77
C ALA A 97 8.04 -9.82 -21.84
N THR A 98 8.17 -10.60 -22.92
CA THR A 98 7.10 -10.69 -23.92
C THR A 98 5.84 -11.31 -23.29
N VAL A 99 4.70 -11.21 -23.99
CA VAL A 99 3.46 -11.85 -23.52
C VAL A 99 3.64 -13.36 -23.41
N GLU A 100 4.38 -13.96 -24.34
CA GLU A 100 4.73 -15.38 -24.33
C GLU A 100 5.62 -15.73 -23.14
N GLU A 101 6.63 -14.91 -22.83
CA GLU A 101 7.51 -15.10 -21.67
C GLU A 101 6.77 -14.96 -20.34
N ALA A 102 5.87 -13.98 -20.23
CA ALA A 102 5.02 -13.80 -19.06
C ALA A 102 4.04 -14.99 -18.90
N GLY A 103 3.47 -15.49 -20.01
CA GLY A 103 2.62 -16.66 -20.03
C GLY A 103 3.35 -17.93 -19.57
N ALA A 104 4.57 -18.15 -20.07
CA ALA A 104 5.42 -19.28 -19.68
C ALA A 104 5.85 -19.18 -18.20
N ALA A 105 6.20 -17.98 -17.73
CA ALA A 105 6.52 -17.72 -16.33
C ALA A 105 5.32 -18.01 -15.41
N PHE A 106 4.12 -17.56 -15.79
CA PHE A 106 2.90 -17.85 -15.04
C PHE A 106 2.59 -19.34 -15.00
N ALA A 107 2.71 -20.05 -16.13
CA ALA A 107 2.51 -21.50 -16.20
C ALA A 107 3.50 -22.25 -15.29
N THR A 108 4.79 -21.87 -15.30
CA THR A 108 5.83 -22.43 -14.43
C THR A 108 5.48 -22.25 -12.95
N LEU A 109 5.08 -21.04 -12.56
CA LEU A 109 4.71 -20.73 -11.18
C LEU A 109 3.45 -21.49 -10.73
N VAL A 110 2.42 -21.56 -11.58
CA VAL A 110 1.18 -22.31 -11.28
C VAL A 110 1.46 -23.80 -11.16
N ALA A 111 2.28 -24.38 -12.03
CA ALA A 111 2.67 -25.78 -11.95
C ALA A 111 3.38 -26.10 -10.62
N PHE A 112 4.31 -25.22 -10.20
CA PHE A 112 4.99 -25.35 -8.90
C PHE A 112 4.02 -25.24 -7.72
N LEU A 113 3.14 -24.22 -7.70
CA LEU A 113 2.18 -24.00 -6.62
C LEU A 113 1.11 -25.10 -6.51
N ARG A 114 0.77 -25.77 -7.61
CA ARG A 114 -0.15 -26.91 -7.65
C ARG A 114 0.51 -28.25 -7.34
N GLY A 115 1.83 -28.28 -7.17
CA GLY A 115 2.58 -29.45 -6.73
C GLY A 115 2.27 -29.84 -5.28
N ALA A 116 3.06 -30.75 -4.71
CA ALA A 116 2.96 -31.17 -3.31
C ALA A 116 2.89 -29.94 -2.35
N PRO A 117 2.19 -30.03 -1.21
CA PRO A 117 1.86 -28.87 -0.39
C PRO A 117 3.10 -28.06 -0.01
N PHE A 118 3.18 -26.85 -0.59
CA PHE A 118 4.32 -25.94 -0.44
C PHE A 118 4.69 -25.69 1.03
N THR A 119 3.71 -25.60 1.93
CA THR A 119 3.94 -25.41 3.36
C THR A 119 4.60 -26.60 4.05
N ALA A 120 4.27 -27.84 3.67
CA ALA A 120 4.96 -29.03 4.16
C ALA A 120 6.37 -29.15 3.56
N GLY A 121 6.53 -28.71 2.30
CA GLY A 121 7.83 -28.64 1.61
C GLY A 121 8.79 -27.63 2.23
N ILE A 122 8.30 -26.47 2.69
CA ILE A 122 9.14 -25.46 3.35
C ILE A 122 9.71 -25.98 4.67
N GLY A 123 8.89 -26.60 5.53
CA GLY A 123 9.39 -27.14 6.80
C GLY A 123 10.42 -28.26 6.62
N ALA A 124 10.23 -29.13 5.63
CA ALA A 124 11.21 -30.17 5.29
C ALA A 124 12.51 -29.56 4.73
N LEU A 125 12.40 -28.58 3.84
CA LEU A 125 13.57 -27.87 3.30
C LEU A 125 14.33 -27.11 4.40
N GLU A 126 13.63 -26.44 5.32
CA GLU A 126 14.24 -25.77 6.47
C GLU A 126 15.05 -26.74 7.32
N HIS A 127 14.53 -27.97 7.52
CA HIS A 127 15.23 -29.02 8.22
C HIS A 127 16.45 -29.53 7.43
N ASP A 128 16.30 -29.81 6.13
CA ASP A 128 17.36 -30.33 5.26
C ASP A 128 18.51 -29.34 5.04
N LEU A 129 18.23 -28.02 5.12
CA LEU A 129 19.25 -26.97 5.02
C LEU A 129 20.01 -26.72 6.33
N LEU A 130 19.55 -27.25 7.47
CA LEU A 130 20.23 -27.09 8.75
C LEU A 130 21.58 -27.82 8.73
N ASN A 131 22.67 -27.06 8.92
CA ASN A 131 24.06 -27.55 8.85
C ASN A 131 24.49 -28.10 7.47
N ALA A 132 23.74 -27.81 6.40
CA ALA A 132 24.10 -28.23 5.06
C ALA A 132 25.41 -27.56 4.59
N ASP A 133 26.28 -28.35 3.98
CA ASP A 133 27.40 -27.86 3.19
C ASP A 133 26.94 -27.49 1.76
N ARG A 134 27.87 -27.05 0.90
CA ARG A 134 27.54 -26.64 -0.48
C ARG A 134 26.80 -27.72 -1.27
N THR A 135 27.23 -28.97 -1.12
CA THR A 135 26.71 -30.09 -1.92
C THR A 135 25.32 -30.47 -1.45
N THR A 136 25.14 -30.63 -0.14
CA THR A 136 23.87 -30.98 0.49
C THR A 136 22.83 -29.86 0.33
N ALA A 137 23.24 -28.60 0.42
CA ALA A 137 22.35 -27.46 0.16
C ALA A 137 21.87 -27.43 -1.29
N SER A 138 22.75 -27.71 -2.26
CA SER A 138 22.37 -27.80 -3.68
C SER A 138 21.37 -28.94 -3.91
N GLN A 139 21.59 -30.10 -3.30
CA GLN A 139 20.69 -31.25 -3.42
C GLN A 139 19.32 -30.97 -2.82
N ALA A 140 19.26 -30.42 -1.60
CA ALA A 140 18.01 -30.05 -0.94
C ALA A 140 17.21 -29.03 -1.75
N THR A 141 17.89 -28.00 -2.28
CA THR A 141 17.29 -26.95 -3.11
C THR A 141 16.71 -27.52 -4.42
N THR A 142 17.45 -28.41 -5.09
CA THR A 142 16.96 -29.10 -6.31
C THR A 142 15.80 -30.03 -6.00
N ALA A 143 15.85 -30.80 -4.91
CA ALA A 143 14.78 -31.71 -4.50
C ALA A 143 13.47 -30.94 -4.19
N ALA A 144 13.58 -29.74 -3.63
CA ALA A 144 12.45 -28.84 -3.40
C ALA A 144 11.95 -28.13 -4.67
N GLY A 145 12.59 -28.33 -5.83
CA GLY A 145 12.21 -27.68 -7.09
C GLY A 145 12.50 -26.17 -7.13
N LEU A 146 13.34 -25.66 -6.23
CA LEU A 146 13.70 -24.25 -6.15
C LEU A 146 14.82 -23.91 -7.14
N THR A 147 14.45 -23.70 -8.40
CA THR A 147 15.39 -23.41 -9.48
C THR A 147 15.51 -21.90 -9.78
N ASP A 148 16.59 -21.50 -10.44
CA ASP A 148 16.75 -20.13 -10.95
C ASP A 148 15.60 -19.73 -11.90
N ASP A 149 15.10 -20.69 -12.70
CA ASP A 149 13.96 -20.48 -13.59
C ASP A 149 12.66 -20.23 -12.82
N LEU A 150 12.43 -20.96 -11.72
CA LEU A 150 11.29 -20.71 -10.83
C LEU A 150 11.39 -19.33 -10.20
N LEU A 151 12.58 -18.93 -9.71
CA LEU A 151 12.78 -17.60 -9.12
C LEU A 151 12.57 -16.50 -10.16
N ARG A 152 13.11 -16.66 -11.37
CA ARG A 152 12.89 -15.74 -12.49
C ARG A 152 11.41 -15.62 -12.83
N ALA A 153 10.71 -16.74 -12.96
CA ALA A 153 9.28 -16.78 -13.25
C ALA A 153 8.47 -16.06 -12.16
N ALA A 154 8.78 -16.33 -10.88
CA ALA A 154 8.13 -15.67 -9.74
C ALA A 154 8.36 -14.16 -9.74
N LEU A 155 9.57 -13.68 -10.07
CA LEU A 155 9.88 -12.25 -10.15
C LEU A 155 9.18 -11.55 -11.32
N ILE A 156 9.10 -12.20 -12.49
CA ILE A 156 8.34 -11.71 -13.66
C ILE A 156 6.86 -11.58 -13.27
N VAL A 157 6.27 -12.65 -12.77
CA VAL A 157 4.86 -12.66 -12.37
C VAL A 157 4.59 -11.64 -11.27
N ARG A 158 5.44 -11.54 -10.24
CA ARG A 158 5.27 -10.58 -9.13
C ARG A 158 5.21 -9.13 -9.61
N ARG A 159 6.03 -8.77 -10.60
CA ARG A 159 6.05 -7.43 -11.20
C ARG A 159 4.71 -7.09 -11.84
N ASP A 160 4.06 -8.06 -12.48
CA ASP A 160 2.81 -7.85 -13.20
C ASP A 160 1.57 -8.05 -12.31
N VAL A 161 1.61 -8.95 -11.32
CA VAL A 161 0.53 -9.21 -10.36
C VAL A 161 0.12 -7.96 -9.59
N GLY A 162 1.07 -7.08 -9.24
CA GLY A 162 0.74 -5.79 -8.62
C GLY A 162 -0.20 -4.96 -9.49
N ARG A 163 0.05 -4.94 -10.80
CA ARG A 163 -0.79 -4.23 -11.78
C ARG A 163 -2.13 -4.92 -12.01
N VAL A 164 -2.20 -6.24 -11.86
CA VAL A 164 -3.48 -6.98 -11.92
C VAL A 164 -4.40 -6.54 -10.79
N SER A 165 -3.87 -6.34 -9.57
CA SER A 165 -4.67 -5.82 -8.46
C SER A 165 -5.25 -4.43 -8.76
N ASP A 166 -4.45 -3.55 -9.37
CA ASP A 166 -4.89 -2.21 -9.76
C ASP A 166 -5.97 -2.28 -10.86
N VAL A 167 -5.79 -3.15 -11.87
CA VAL A 167 -6.78 -3.38 -12.93
C VAL A 167 -8.09 -3.89 -12.34
N ILE A 168 -8.04 -4.90 -11.46
CA ILE A 168 -9.23 -5.44 -10.79
C ILE A 168 -9.98 -4.34 -10.06
N HIS A 169 -9.28 -3.51 -9.28
CA HIS A 169 -9.88 -2.40 -8.54
C HIS A 169 -10.54 -1.38 -9.49
N ALA A 170 -9.82 -0.92 -10.51
CA ALA A 170 -10.33 0.00 -11.53
C ALA A 170 -11.60 -0.52 -12.22
N THR A 171 -11.56 -1.80 -12.62
CA THR A 171 -12.63 -2.47 -13.34
C THR A 171 -13.85 -2.64 -12.46
N VAL A 172 -13.69 -3.07 -11.20
CA VAL A 172 -14.83 -3.20 -10.28
C VAL A 172 -15.53 -1.87 -10.08
N ILE A 173 -14.81 -0.79 -9.77
CA ILE A 173 -15.45 0.53 -9.57
C ILE A 173 -16.17 0.94 -10.85
N SER A 174 -15.51 0.84 -12.00
CA SER A 174 -16.08 1.26 -13.30
C SER A 174 -17.33 0.47 -13.69
N LEU A 175 -17.38 -0.83 -13.36
CA LEU A 175 -18.55 -1.68 -13.65
C LEU A 175 -19.67 -1.50 -12.62
N VAL A 176 -19.35 -1.21 -11.36
CA VAL A 176 -20.35 -0.98 -10.30
C VAL A 176 -21.06 0.36 -10.53
N LEU A 177 -20.35 1.40 -10.97
CA LEU A 177 -20.89 2.76 -11.16
C LEU A 177 -22.25 2.82 -11.88
N PRO A 178 -22.41 2.29 -13.12
CA PRO A 178 -23.69 2.37 -13.82
C PRO A 178 -24.83 1.62 -13.14
N VAL A 179 -24.53 0.69 -12.24
CA VAL A 179 -25.53 -0.08 -11.48
C VAL A 179 -25.98 0.68 -10.23
N ILE A 180 -25.07 1.39 -9.58
CA ILE A 180 -25.34 2.02 -8.27
C ILE A 180 -25.79 3.47 -8.38
N LEU A 181 -25.44 4.19 -9.44
CA LEU A 181 -25.79 5.60 -9.60
C LEU A 181 -27.31 5.75 -9.76
N GLU A 182 -27.90 6.58 -8.91
CA GLU A 182 -29.32 6.93 -8.97
C GLU A 182 -29.57 8.03 -10.00
N GLU A 183 -30.83 8.23 -10.42
CA GLU A 183 -31.21 9.34 -11.29
C GLU A 183 -30.82 10.69 -10.67
N GLY A 184 -30.05 11.50 -11.42
CA GLY A 184 -29.53 12.79 -10.97
C GLY A 184 -28.32 12.71 -10.01
N GLU A 185 -27.79 11.51 -9.79
CA GLU A 185 -26.52 11.33 -9.10
C GLU A 185 -25.35 11.48 -10.08
N VAL A 186 -24.35 12.25 -9.69
CA VAL A 186 -23.16 12.53 -10.50
C VAL A 186 -21.90 12.33 -9.68
N VAL A 187 -20.88 11.75 -10.31
CA VAL A 187 -19.54 11.64 -9.75
C VAL A 187 -18.99 13.06 -9.55
N SER A 188 -18.78 13.46 -8.29
CA SER A 188 -18.40 14.83 -7.94
C SER A 188 -16.89 15.04 -8.00
N ASN A 189 -16.13 13.99 -7.71
CA ASN A 189 -14.66 13.99 -7.75
C ASN A 189 -14.17 12.86 -8.63
N ARG A 190 -13.00 13.04 -9.25
CA ARG A 190 -12.36 11.97 -10.04
C ARG A 190 -12.19 10.70 -9.18
N PRO A 191 -12.70 9.53 -9.59
CA PRO A 191 -12.57 8.30 -8.80
C PRO A 191 -11.12 7.84 -8.67
N SER A 192 -10.80 7.18 -7.55
CA SER A 192 -9.47 6.61 -7.28
C SER A 192 -9.34 5.23 -7.93
N LEU A 193 -9.16 5.18 -9.25
CA LEU A 193 -9.15 3.90 -10.00
C LEU A 193 -7.80 3.17 -10.00
N GLY A 194 -6.74 3.70 -9.43
CA GLY A 194 -5.41 3.10 -9.56
C GLY A 194 -4.40 3.65 -8.57
N PRO A 195 -3.14 3.19 -8.64
CA PRO A 195 -2.14 3.51 -7.64
C PRO A 195 -1.83 5.01 -7.66
N GLY A 196 -2.15 5.68 -6.56
CA GLY A 196 -1.95 7.11 -6.42
C GLY A 196 -2.73 7.66 -5.23
N ASN A 197 -2.03 7.91 -4.13
CA ASN A 197 -2.57 8.64 -2.98
C ASN A 197 -2.59 10.12 -3.31
N ASP A 198 -3.68 10.56 -3.93
CA ASP A 198 -3.99 11.98 -4.04
C ASP A 198 -4.69 12.40 -2.74
N PRO A 199 -4.08 13.26 -1.90
CA PRO A 199 -4.68 13.67 -0.63
C PRO A 199 -6.03 14.39 -0.80
N SER A 200 -6.36 14.85 -2.00
CA SER A 200 -7.67 15.44 -2.32
C SER A 200 -8.77 14.41 -2.57
N ARG A 201 -8.42 13.11 -2.60
CA ARG A 201 -9.34 11.98 -2.81
C ARG A 201 -9.35 11.07 -1.58
N PRO A 202 -10.14 11.41 -0.54
CA PRO A 202 -10.18 10.64 0.70
C PRO A 202 -10.87 9.28 0.56
N PHE A 203 -11.66 9.08 -0.50
CA PHE A 203 -12.44 7.87 -0.78
C PHE A 203 -12.23 7.40 -2.22
N ASP A 204 -12.51 6.12 -2.48
CA ASP A 204 -12.40 5.54 -3.83
C ASP A 204 -13.43 6.14 -4.80
N LEU A 205 -14.64 6.40 -4.30
CA LEU A 205 -15.72 7.04 -5.04
C LEU A 205 -16.38 8.15 -4.22
N GLU A 206 -16.59 9.29 -4.86
CA GLU A 206 -17.34 10.42 -4.32
C GLU A 206 -18.35 10.92 -5.36
N THR A 207 -19.61 11.03 -4.96
CA THR A 207 -20.69 11.60 -5.75
C THR A 207 -21.32 12.77 -4.99
N ASN A 208 -22.28 13.45 -5.63
CA ASN A 208 -23.14 14.41 -4.93
C ASN A 208 -24.06 13.76 -3.88
N ARG A 209 -24.16 12.43 -3.80
CA ARG A 209 -25.03 11.70 -2.85
C ARG A 209 -24.30 10.73 -1.93
N ARG A 210 -23.15 10.18 -2.32
CA ARG A 210 -22.46 9.12 -1.57
C ARG A 210 -20.94 9.26 -1.55
N VAL A 211 -20.34 8.61 -0.56
CA VAL A 211 -18.91 8.29 -0.48
C VAL A 211 -18.75 6.79 -0.34
N ALA A 212 -17.79 6.20 -1.04
CA ALA A 212 -17.61 4.76 -1.00
C ALA A 212 -16.15 4.30 -1.06
N GLU A 213 -15.91 3.16 -0.39
CA GLU A 213 -14.64 2.43 -0.35
C GLU A 213 -14.85 1.02 -0.93
N PHE A 214 -13.91 0.54 -1.76
CA PHE A 214 -14.00 -0.73 -2.48
C PHE A 214 -12.86 -1.67 -2.12
N LYS A 215 -13.16 -2.73 -1.36
CA LYS A 215 -12.21 -3.79 -1.01
C LYS A 215 -12.48 -5.06 -1.79
N VAL A 216 -11.73 -5.23 -2.88
CA VAL A 216 -11.90 -6.30 -3.88
C VAL A 216 -11.05 -7.55 -3.57
N ALA A 217 -10.19 -7.50 -2.55
CA ALA A 217 -9.33 -8.62 -2.21
C ALA A 217 -10.14 -9.81 -1.65
N VAL A 218 -10.05 -10.98 -2.28
CA VAL A 218 -10.61 -12.24 -1.79
C VAL A 218 -9.76 -12.76 -0.62
N TRP A 219 -10.40 -13.23 0.45
CA TRP A 219 -9.74 -13.67 1.69
C TRP A 219 -9.53 -15.18 1.66
N SER A 220 -8.34 -15.64 2.05
CA SER A 220 -7.95 -17.06 1.98
C SER A 220 -7.32 -17.59 3.27
N GLY A 221 -7.47 -16.88 4.39
CA GLY A 221 -6.87 -17.22 5.68
C GLY A 221 -5.60 -16.41 5.97
N GLY A 222 -5.33 -16.09 7.24
CA GLY A 222 -4.20 -15.23 7.61
C GLY A 222 -4.38 -13.74 7.28
N ASP A 223 -5.62 -13.28 7.12
CA ASP A 223 -5.98 -11.96 6.58
C ASP A 223 -5.87 -10.78 7.57
N MET A 224 -4.97 -10.83 8.56
CA MET A 224 -4.90 -9.79 9.60
C MET A 224 -4.68 -8.39 9.01
N MET A 225 -3.81 -8.25 8.00
CA MET A 225 -3.60 -6.95 7.36
C MET A 225 -4.83 -6.49 6.57
N ARG A 226 -5.56 -7.40 5.92
CA ARG A 226 -6.81 -7.07 5.20
C ARG A 226 -7.93 -6.67 6.16
N LYS A 227 -8.08 -7.38 7.28
CA LYS A 227 -8.97 -7.03 8.40
C LYS A 227 -8.70 -5.63 8.93
N ARG A 228 -7.43 -5.29 9.15
CA ARG A 228 -7.01 -3.96 9.61
C ARG A 228 -7.29 -2.87 8.58
N GLY A 229 -6.98 -3.13 7.32
CA GLY A 229 -7.31 -2.24 6.19
C GLY A 229 -8.80 -1.95 6.19
N LEU A 230 -9.63 -2.98 5.99
CA LEU A 230 -11.10 -2.86 5.95
C LEU A 230 -11.68 -2.10 7.16
N THR A 231 -11.13 -2.33 8.36
CA THR A 231 -11.54 -1.60 9.56
C THR A 231 -11.18 -0.12 9.49
N ALA A 232 -10.00 0.22 8.95
CA ALA A 232 -9.59 1.60 8.77
C ALA A 232 -10.52 2.33 7.78
N ASP A 233 -10.89 1.69 6.67
CA ASP A 233 -11.78 2.28 5.66
C ASP A 233 -13.21 2.46 6.19
N LEU A 234 -13.73 1.46 6.91
CA LEU A 234 -15.00 1.58 7.64
C LEU A 234 -14.99 2.81 8.57
N ILE A 235 -13.90 3.01 9.31
CA ILE A 235 -13.79 4.12 10.26
C ILE A 235 -13.62 5.46 9.52
N HIS A 236 -12.92 5.49 8.38
CA HIS A 236 -12.89 6.67 7.51
C HIS A 236 -14.30 7.07 7.09
N LEU A 237 -15.11 6.12 6.62
CA LEU A 237 -16.50 6.34 6.24
C LEU A 237 -17.39 6.76 7.42
N ALA A 238 -17.22 6.14 8.59
CA ALA A 238 -17.98 6.48 9.79
C ALA A 238 -17.66 7.88 10.33
N LEU A 239 -16.47 8.40 10.02
CA LEU A 239 -16.01 9.75 10.37
C LEU A 239 -16.31 10.79 9.28
N ASP A 240 -16.99 10.42 8.18
CA ASP A 240 -17.42 11.39 7.18
C ASP A 240 -18.62 12.19 7.70
N ASP A 241 -18.48 13.51 7.73
CA ASP A 241 -19.51 14.45 8.20
C ASP A 241 -20.09 15.26 7.03
N SER A 242 -19.88 14.82 5.78
CA SER A 242 -20.27 15.60 4.61
C SER A 242 -21.79 15.55 4.33
N GLY A 243 -22.53 14.72 5.07
CA GLY A 243 -23.95 14.41 4.82
C GLY A 243 -24.19 13.48 3.62
N ARG A 244 -23.13 13.00 2.95
CA ARG A 244 -23.23 11.99 1.89
C ARG A 244 -23.44 10.61 2.52
N ARG A 245 -24.09 9.72 1.79
CA ARG A 245 -24.31 8.33 2.21
C ARG A 245 -22.98 7.55 2.19
N PRO A 246 -22.48 7.02 3.31
CA PRO A 246 -21.27 6.23 3.31
C PRO A 246 -21.57 4.76 2.96
N GLU A 247 -20.76 4.18 2.07
CA GLU A 247 -20.89 2.78 1.62
C GLU A 247 -19.53 2.07 1.63
N LEU A 248 -19.47 0.88 2.23
CA LEU A 248 -18.30 0.02 2.18
C LEU A 248 -18.62 -1.22 1.36
N TRP A 249 -17.97 -1.35 0.21
CA TRP A 249 -18.15 -2.43 -0.74
C TRP A 249 -17.05 -3.48 -0.58
N ALA A 250 -17.42 -4.72 -0.27
CA ALA A 250 -16.48 -5.82 -0.09
C ALA A 250 -16.74 -6.96 -1.07
N ALA A 251 -15.68 -7.63 -1.54
CA ALA A 251 -15.78 -8.84 -2.33
C ALA A 251 -15.98 -10.06 -1.41
N GLY A 252 -17.14 -10.71 -1.54
CA GLY A 252 -17.47 -11.94 -0.81
C GLY A 252 -18.10 -11.71 0.56
N ALA A 253 -18.55 -12.80 1.19
CA ALA A 253 -19.25 -12.76 2.48
C ALA A 253 -18.31 -12.68 3.69
N GLU A 254 -17.08 -13.19 3.56
CA GLU A 254 -16.07 -13.24 4.61
C GLU A 254 -15.77 -11.86 5.25
N PRO A 255 -15.51 -10.79 4.49
CA PRO A 255 -15.18 -9.49 5.07
C PRO A 255 -16.37 -8.88 5.81
N LEU A 256 -17.58 -9.01 5.25
CA LEU A 256 -18.81 -8.48 5.87
C LEU A 256 -19.14 -9.21 7.17
N ARG A 257 -19.03 -10.55 7.16
CA ARG A 257 -19.20 -11.34 8.38
C ARG A 257 -18.15 -10.99 9.43
N PHE A 258 -16.89 -10.76 9.04
CA PHE A 258 -15.86 -10.29 9.97
C PHE A 258 -16.27 -8.97 10.64
N LEU A 259 -16.71 -7.97 9.87
CA LEU A 259 -17.16 -6.69 10.41
C LEU A 259 -18.28 -6.89 11.43
N GLN A 260 -19.30 -7.70 11.08
CA GLN A 260 -20.49 -7.90 11.90
C GLN A 260 -20.27 -8.76 13.16
N THR A 261 -19.28 -9.65 13.16
CA THR A 261 -19.11 -10.65 14.24
C THR A 261 -17.87 -10.44 15.12
N SER A 262 -16.90 -9.65 14.65
CA SER A 262 -15.60 -9.53 15.31
C SER A 262 -15.70 -9.02 16.76
N THR A 263 -15.02 -9.73 17.66
CA THR A 263 -14.78 -9.35 19.06
C THR A 263 -13.52 -8.52 19.25
N SER A 264 -12.69 -8.39 18.21
CA SER A 264 -11.48 -7.57 18.31
C SER A 264 -11.84 -6.12 18.55
N THR A 265 -11.17 -5.49 19.51
CA THR A 265 -11.33 -4.05 19.78
C THR A 265 -10.87 -3.23 18.57
N VAL A 266 -11.53 -2.09 18.33
CA VAL A 266 -11.14 -1.15 17.28
C VAL A 266 -9.68 -0.69 17.45
N GLY A 267 -9.20 -0.47 18.68
CA GLY A 267 -7.80 -0.11 18.95
C GLY A 267 -6.79 -1.11 18.41
N ASN A 268 -7.00 -2.39 18.68
CA ASN A 268 -6.14 -3.47 18.18
C ASN A 268 -6.10 -3.51 16.66
N LEU A 269 -7.23 -3.30 16.00
CA LEU A 269 -7.33 -3.29 14.54
C LEU A 269 -6.67 -2.04 13.95
N LEU A 270 -6.86 -0.88 14.57
CA LEU A 270 -6.25 0.38 14.17
C LEU A 270 -4.77 0.51 14.52
N SER A 271 -4.15 -0.45 15.22
CA SER A 271 -2.78 -0.26 15.73
C SER A 271 -1.72 -0.06 14.64
N ARG A 272 -1.98 -0.47 13.39
CA ARG A 272 -1.13 -0.25 12.21
C ARG A 272 -1.65 0.86 11.27
N SER A 273 -2.76 1.50 11.60
CA SER A 273 -3.34 2.58 10.82
C SER A 273 -2.59 3.90 11.01
N SER A 274 -2.84 4.86 10.12
CA SER A 274 -2.21 6.17 10.18
C SER A 274 -2.47 6.87 11.52
N ARG A 275 -1.49 7.64 12.02
CA ARG A 275 -1.67 8.43 13.26
C ARG A 275 -2.83 9.41 13.13
N HIS A 276 -3.06 9.96 11.94
CA HIS A 276 -4.16 10.87 11.68
C HIS A 276 -5.52 10.20 11.92
N LEU A 277 -5.74 9.01 11.34
CA LEU A 277 -6.99 8.28 11.53
C LEU A 277 -7.21 7.96 13.02
N ARG A 278 -6.17 7.44 13.66
CA ARG A 278 -6.20 7.13 15.10
C ARG A 278 -6.53 8.35 15.96
N ALA A 279 -6.03 9.54 15.62
CA ALA A 279 -6.33 10.77 16.34
C ALA A 279 -7.76 11.25 16.09
N ARG A 280 -8.28 11.17 14.85
CA ARG A 280 -9.69 11.50 14.57
C ARG A 280 -10.65 10.56 15.29
N TYR A 281 -10.33 9.27 15.30
CA TYR A 281 -11.10 8.28 16.04
C TYR A 281 -11.15 8.61 17.53
N ASP A 282 -10.00 8.87 18.16
CA ASP A 282 -9.94 9.23 19.59
C ASP A 282 -10.73 10.51 19.88
N ALA A 283 -10.60 11.53 19.03
CA ALA A 283 -11.31 12.78 19.19
C ALA A 283 -12.84 12.62 19.12
N ARG A 284 -13.33 11.67 18.31
CA ARG A 284 -14.77 11.45 18.11
C ARG A 284 -15.40 10.49 19.13
N TYR A 285 -14.67 9.45 19.52
CA TYR A 285 -15.22 8.32 20.28
C TYR A 285 -14.59 8.13 21.67
N GLY A 286 -13.45 8.76 21.96
CA GLY A 286 -12.85 8.83 23.30
C GLY A 286 -12.24 7.53 23.85
N THR A 287 -12.62 6.35 23.33
CA THR A 287 -12.07 5.05 23.73
C THR A 287 -11.87 4.13 22.53
N ARG A 288 -10.84 3.28 22.61
CA ARG A 288 -10.46 2.31 21.59
C ARG A 288 -10.82 0.87 21.94
N ASP A 289 -11.33 0.65 23.14
CA ASP A 289 -11.62 -0.69 23.67
C ASP A 289 -13.01 -1.20 23.28
N ILE A 290 -13.65 -0.57 22.29
CA ILE A 290 -14.94 -0.96 21.73
C ILE A 290 -14.73 -2.17 20.80
N PRO A 291 -15.40 -3.32 21.01
CA PRO A 291 -15.39 -4.41 20.05
C PRO A 291 -15.94 -3.95 18.69
N LEU A 292 -15.32 -4.37 17.58
CA LEU A 292 -15.68 -3.90 16.24
C LEU A 292 -17.19 -4.05 15.93
N ARG A 293 -17.80 -5.20 16.27
CA ARG A 293 -19.24 -5.40 16.04
C ARG A 293 -20.12 -4.39 16.78
N VAL A 294 -19.69 -3.99 18.00
CA VAL A 294 -20.42 -3.03 18.83
C VAL A 294 -20.26 -1.63 18.24
N PHE A 295 -19.03 -1.28 17.84
CA PHE A 295 -18.77 -0.02 17.15
C PHE A 295 -19.64 0.12 15.89
N ILE A 296 -19.81 -0.94 15.09
CA ILE A 296 -20.67 -0.88 13.91
C ILE A 296 -22.14 -0.67 14.30
N ALA A 297 -22.65 -1.43 15.27
CA ALA A 297 -24.04 -1.33 15.67
C ALA A 297 -24.39 0.05 16.26
N GLU A 298 -23.49 0.62 17.06
CA GLU A 298 -23.77 1.82 17.87
C GLU A 298 -23.24 3.13 17.27
N HIS A 299 -22.18 3.06 16.46
CA HIS A 299 -21.45 4.26 16.00
C HIS A 299 -21.26 4.35 14.49
N ALA A 300 -21.39 3.25 13.75
CA ALA A 300 -21.25 3.23 12.29
C ALA A 300 -22.43 2.56 11.58
N SER A 301 -23.61 2.57 12.20
CA SER A 301 -24.83 1.95 11.65
C SER A 301 -25.36 2.67 10.41
N HIS A 302 -24.95 3.91 10.19
CA HIS A 302 -25.20 4.68 8.96
C HIS A 302 -24.31 4.28 7.78
N VAL A 303 -23.24 3.51 8.01
CA VAL A 303 -22.36 3.01 6.94
C VAL A 303 -22.98 1.76 6.32
N HIS A 304 -23.31 1.84 5.03
CA HIS A 304 -23.94 0.74 4.33
C HIS A 304 -22.89 -0.30 3.90
N LEU A 305 -22.93 -1.46 4.53
CA LEU A 305 -22.09 -2.59 4.14
C LEU A 305 -22.71 -3.31 2.93
N ARG A 306 -21.97 -3.39 1.83
CA ARG A 306 -22.44 -3.92 0.53
C ARG A 306 -21.52 -5.01 0.02
N ASN A 307 -22.09 -6.02 -0.63
CA ASN A 307 -21.32 -7.05 -1.33
C ASN A 307 -21.21 -6.68 -2.81
N ILE A 308 -19.98 -6.67 -3.33
CA ILE A 308 -19.71 -6.39 -4.76
C ILE A 308 -20.42 -7.41 -5.66
N ALA A 309 -20.54 -8.66 -5.21
CA ALA A 309 -21.21 -9.72 -5.95
C ALA A 309 -22.69 -9.41 -6.25
N ASP A 310 -23.36 -8.61 -5.41
CA ASP A 310 -24.76 -8.23 -5.62
C ASP A 310 -24.91 -7.22 -6.76
N ALA A 311 -23.92 -6.35 -6.95
CA ALA A 311 -23.89 -5.38 -8.05
C ALA A 311 -23.34 -5.97 -9.35
N LEU A 312 -22.45 -6.98 -9.27
CA LEU A 312 -21.79 -7.61 -10.40
C LEU A 312 -22.06 -9.14 -10.44
N PRO A 313 -23.30 -9.58 -10.70
CA PRO A 313 -23.68 -10.99 -10.60
C PRO A 313 -22.94 -11.89 -11.60
N THR A 314 -22.51 -11.36 -12.75
CA THR A 314 -21.80 -12.12 -13.78
C THR A 314 -20.41 -12.59 -13.37
N VAL A 315 -19.78 -11.92 -12.40
CA VAL A 315 -18.46 -12.26 -11.86
C VAL A 315 -18.51 -12.69 -10.40
N ALA A 316 -19.71 -12.83 -9.83
CA ALA A 316 -19.90 -13.19 -8.42
C ALA A 316 -19.14 -14.45 -8.02
N ALA A 317 -19.15 -15.49 -8.86
CA ALA A 317 -18.43 -16.74 -8.61
C ALA A 317 -16.91 -16.58 -8.47
N ALA A 318 -16.32 -15.55 -9.08
CA ALA A 318 -14.89 -15.24 -8.99
C ALA A 318 -14.54 -14.37 -7.77
N LEU A 319 -15.54 -13.88 -7.02
CA LEU A 319 -15.40 -13.01 -5.85
C LEU A 319 -15.67 -13.75 -4.52
N ILE A 320 -15.87 -15.07 -4.56
CA ILE A 320 -16.15 -15.94 -3.40
C ILE A 320 -14.85 -16.52 -2.86
#